data_AF-A0AAV1CTN5-F1
#
_entry.id   AF-A0AAV1CTN5-F1
#
_cell.length_a   1.000
_cell.length_b   1.000
_cell.length_c   1.000
_cell.angle_alpha   90.00
_cell.angle_beta   90.00
_cell.angle_gamma   90.00
#
_symmetry.space_group_name_H-M   'P 1'
#
loop_
_entity.id
_entity.type
_entity.pdbx_description
1 polymer ?
#
loop_
_entity_poly.entity_id
_entity_poly.type
_entity_poly.pdbx_seq_one_letter_code
_entity_poly.pdbx_strand_id
1 'polypeptide(L)'
;MESDINNKLRLTKFGMVPEPNFLNEINSCLISTVPDGFNNRVENGSINLKNTPSFGFCENVILVENGKDQEAEEVVEADTMILCTGFRGIHKLKHIFESTIFQDYISGSNDAAVPLYMIFRECIHPKIPNLAVIGFSESLSNLYTSEIRSRWVAELLHGTFKLPSVQEMERDIAAWDNFKKK
;
A
#
# COMPACT_ATOMS: atom_id res chain seq x y z
N MET A 1 -18.96 -8.88 9.67
CA MET A 1 -17.65 -9.05 9.00
C MET A 1 -16.52 -8.38 9.80
N GLU A 2 -16.58 -7.07 10.03
CA GLU A 2 -15.61 -6.34 10.89
C GLU A 2 -15.60 -6.85 12.34
N SER A 3 -16.78 -6.97 12.97
CA SER A 3 -16.91 -7.58 14.30
C SER A 3 -16.39 -9.01 14.35
N ASP A 4 -16.58 -9.78 13.27
CA ASP A 4 -16.17 -11.19 13.19
C ASP A 4 -14.64 -11.32 13.09
N ILE A 5 -13.97 -10.38 12.43
CA ILE A 5 -12.50 -10.37 12.28
C ILE A 5 -11.83 -9.86 13.54
N ASN A 6 -12.35 -8.79 14.15
CA ASN A 6 -11.90 -8.31 15.46
C ASN A 6 -12.05 -9.40 16.53
N ASN A 7 -13.13 -10.17 16.48
CA ASN A 7 -13.35 -11.32 17.37
C ASN A 7 -12.45 -12.52 17.03
N LYS A 8 -12.28 -12.88 15.75
CA LYS A 8 -11.40 -13.99 15.33
C LYS A 8 -9.93 -13.74 15.63
N LEU A 9 -9.46 -12.50 15.42
CA LEU A 9 -8.09 -12.07 15.67
C LEU A 9 -7.87 -11.54 17.10
N ARG A 10 -8.94 -11.48 17.91
CA ARG A 10 -8.92 -11.01 19.32
C ARG A 10 -8.25 -9.64 19.48
N LEU A 11 -8.35 -8.76 18.48
CA LEU A 11 -7.67 -7.45 18.48
C LEU A 11 -8.07 -6.59 19.67
N THR A 12 -9.34 -6.67 20.08
CA THR A 12 -9.88 -5.98 21.27
C THR A 12 -9.18 -6.40 22.56
N LYS A 13 -8.82 -7.69 22.71
CA LYS A 13 -8.10 -8.21 23.88
C LYS A 13 -6.73 -7.55 24.03
N PHE A 14 -6.09 -7.20 22.92
CA PHE A 14 -4.72 -6.67 22.89
C PHE A 14 -4.64 -5.17 22.61
N GLY A 15 -5.77 -4.46 22.55
CA GLY A 15 -5.79 -3.02 22.24
C GLY A 15 -5.30 -2.69 20.82
N MET A 16 -5.47 -3.62 19.88
CA MET A 16 -5.00 -3.51 18.48
C MET A 16 -6.15 -3.28 17.49
N VAL A 17 -7.30 -2.81 17.97
CA VAL A 17 -8.43 -2.49 17.10
C VAL A 17 -8.07 -1.20 16.35
N PRO A 18 -8.05 -1.21 15.00
CA PRO A 18 -7.77 -0.01 14.22
C PRO A 18 -8.81 1.09 14.47
N GLU A 19 -8.40 2.36 14.40
CA GLU A 19 -9.31 3.50 14.53
C GLU A 19 -10.23 3.72 13.30
N PRO A 20 -9.79 3.55 12.03
CA PRO A 20 -10.70 3.67 10.88
C PRO A 20 -11.54 2.40 10.63
N ASN A 21 -12.73 2.56 10.03
CA ASN A 21 -13.63 1.45 9.69
C ASN A 21 -12.95 0.42 8.78
N PHE A 22 -13.06 -0.85 9.16
CA PHE A 22 -12.50 -2.03 8.48
C PHE A 22 -12.81 -2.14 6.97
N LEU A 23 -13.94 -1.59 6.50
CA LEU A 23 -14.25 -1.54 5.07
C LEU A 23 -13.27 -0.68 4.27
N ASN A 24 -12.72 0.39 4.87
CA ASN A 24 -11.70 1.21 4.24
C ASN A 24 -10.36 0.47 4.15
N GLU A 25 -10.07 -0.42 5.10
CA GLU A 25 -8.86 -1.26 5.13
C GLU A 25 -8.93 -2.43 4.13
N ILE A 26 -10.09 -3.06 3.95
CA ILE A 26 -10.28 -4.05 2.87
C ILE A 26 -10.09 -3.40 1.50
N ASN A 27 -10.68 -2.22 1.30
CA ASN A 27 -10.61 -1.50 0.02
C ASN A 27 -9.18 -1.05 -0.33
N SER A 28 -8.30 -0.88 0.67
CA SER A 28 -6.87 -0.58 0.49
C SER A 28 -5.98 -1.83 0.41
N CYS A 29 -6.56 -3.03 0.33
CA CYS A 29 -5.84 -4.32 0.35
C CYS A 29 -5.00 -4.57 1.62
N LEU A 30 -5.35 -3.94 2.74
CA LEU A 30 -4.72 -4.16 4.05
C LEU A 30 -5.29 -5.39 4.78
N ILE A 31 -5.79 -6.41 4.05
CA ILE A 31 -6.26 -7.64 4.70
C ILE A 31 -5.03 -8.38 5.24
N SER A 32 -4.75 -8.15 6.52
CA SER A 32 -3.66 -8.80 7.24
C SER A 32 -4.04 -10.25 7.52
N THR A 33 -3.38 -11.18 6.84
CA THR A 33 -3.33 -12.58 7.27
C THR A 33 -2.19 -12.74 8.26
N VAL A 34 -2.49 -13.20 9.46
CA VAL A 34 -1.44 -13.54 10.43
C VAL A 34 -0.91 -14.94 10.17
N PRO A 35 0.41 -15.19 10.30
CA PRO A 35 0.98 -16.52 10.16
C PRO A 35 0.43 -17.51 11.19
N ASP A 36 0.51 -18.80 10.87
CA ASP A 36 0.13 -19.87 11.79
C ASP A 36 0.89 -19.74 13.13
N GLY A 37 0.14 -19.82 14.22
CA GLY A 37 0.69 -19.73 15.58
C GLY A 37 0.98 -18.31 16.08
N PHE A 38 0.73 -17.26 15.29
CA PHE A 38 0.88 -15.86 15.74
C PHE A 38 0.11 -15.60 17.05
N ASN A 39 -1.20 -15.90 17.07
CA ASN A 39 -2.03 -15.65 18.25
C ASN A 39 -1.55 -16.43 19.48
N ASN A 40 -1.10 -17.68 19.32
CA ASN A 40 -0.58 -18.48 20.44
C ASN A 40 0.69 -17.83 21.04
N ARG A 41 1.54 -17.24 20.18
CA ARG A 41 2.76 -16.52 20.62
C ARG A 41 2.43 -15.19 21.30
N VAL A 42 1.34 -14.54 20.91
CA VAL A 42 0.86 -13.35 21.63
C VAL A 42 0.31 -13.78 23.00
N GLU A 43 -0.48 -14.85 23.06
CA GLU A 43 -1.09 -15.32 24.31
C GLU A 43 -0.11 -15.86 25.33
N ASN A 44 0.99 -16.48 24.89
CA ASN A 44 2.02 -17.00 25.77
C ASN A 44 3.12 -15.96 26.09
N GLY A 45 3.01 -14.72 25.60
CA GLY A 45 3.95 -13.64 25.86
C GLY A 45 5.25 -13.67 25.06
N SER A 46 5.36 -14.55 24.05
CA SER A 46 6.51 -14.56 23.12
C SER A 46 6.47 -13.38 22.14
N ILE A 47 5.30 -12.81 21.89
CA ILE A 47 5.10 -11.59 21.10
C ILE A 47 4.30 -10.60 21.96
N ASN A 48 4.94 -9.50 22.34
CA ASN A 48 4.30 -8.43 23.10
C ASN A 48 3.87 -7.32 22.13
N LEU A 49 2.56 -7.23 21.89
CA LEU A 49 1.99 -6.21 21.02
C LEU A 49 1.87 -4.88 21.77
N LYS A 50 2.35 -3.80 21.17
CA LYS A 50 2.21 -2.43 21.70
C LYS A 50 1.63 -1.51 20.64
N ASN A 51 0.53 -0.85 20.99
CA ASN A 51 -0.06 0.20 20.17
C ASN A 51 0.46 1.53 20.71
N THR A 52 1.31 2.20 19.93
CA THR A 52 1.98 3.44 20.33
C THR A 52 1.86 4.48 19.21
N PRO A 53 1.53 5.75 19.54
CA PRO A 53 1.49 6.82 18.55
C PRO A 53 2.89 7.22 18.07
N SER A 54 3.92 7.04 18.90
CA SER A 54 5.28 7.43 18.59
C SER A 54 6.32 6.54 19.28
N PHE A 55 7.55 6.54 18.78
CA PHE A 55 8.67 5.89 19.42
C PHE A 55 9.97 6.61 19.06
N GLY A 56 10.95 6.53 19.96
CA GLY A 56 12.27 7.11 19.83
C GLY A 56 13.37 6.06 19.94
N PHE A 57 14.58 6.45 19.52
CA PHE A 57 15.76 5.59 19.59
C PHE A 57 16.80 6.21 20.52
N CYS A 58 17.34 5.38 21.40
CA CYS A 58 18.52 5.67 22.20
C CYS A 58 19.46 4.45 22.15
N GLU A 59 20.70 4.59 22.60
CA GLU A 59 21.70 3.53 22.48
C GLU A 59 21.22 2.24 23.16
N ASN A 60 20.98 1.19 22.35
CA ASN A 60 20.45 -0.13 22.73
C ASN A 60 19.01 -0.15 23.29
N VAL A 61 18.28 0.95 23.20
CA VAL A 61 16.92 1.08 23.75
C VAL A 61 15.95 1.80 22.83
N ILE A 62 14.71 1.35 22.85
CA ILE A 62 13.56 1.97 22.17
C ILE A 62 12.72 2.65 23.24
N LEU A 63 12.47 3.94 23.06
CA LEU A 63 11.54 4.71 23.89
C LEU A 63 10.16 4.61 23.27
N VAL A 64 9.18 4.08 24.01
CA VAL A 64 7.80 3.93 23.53
C VAL A 64 6.89 4.83 24.33
N GLU A 65 6.15 5.70 23.65
CA GLU A 65 5.18 6.59 24.28
C GLU A 65 3.93 5.82 24.69
N ASN A 66 3.59 5.82 25.98
CA ASN A 66 2.39 5.15 26.45
C ASN A 66 1.15 6.03 26.19
N GLY A 67 0.30 5.63 25.24
CA GLY A 67 -0.90 6.36 24.85
C GLY A 67 -2.03 6.46 25.90
N LYS A 68 -1.76 6.16 27.19
CA LYS A 68 -2.77 6.28 28.28
C LYS A 68 -2.34 7.11 29.48
N ASP A 69 -1.05 7.29 29.72
CA ASP A 69 -0.53 8.10 30.84
C ASP A 69 0.70 8.89 30.35
N GLN A 70 0.54 10.20 30.18
CA GLN A 70 1.49 11.14 29.54
C GLN A 70 2.81 11.37 30.32
N GLU A 71 3.22 10.46 31.20
CA GLU A 71 4.39 10.68 32.07
C GLU A 71 5.39 9.51 32.10
N ALA A 72 5.08 8.34 31.53
CA ALA A 72 5.98 7.19 31.55
C ALA A 72 6.32 6.70 30.14
N GLU A 73 7.48 7.12 29.64
CA GLU A 73 8.15 6.47 28.50
C GLU A 73 8.54 5.04 28.91
N GLU A 74 8.09 4.05 28.16
CA GLU A 74 8.55 2.69 28.36
C GLU A 74 9.86 2.48 27.61
N VAL A 75 10.87 1.97 28.33
CA VAL A 75 12.17 1.65 27.78
C VAL A 75 12.20 0.18 27.40
N VAL A 76 12.40 -0.11 26.11
CA VAL A 76 12.52 -1.47 25.58
C VAL A 76 13.95 -1.71 25.12
N GLU A 77 14.67 -2.58 25.81
CA GLU A 77 15.97 -3.07 25.36
C GLU A 77 15.78 -3.98 24.14
N ALA A 78 16.62 -3.80 23.11
CA ALA A 78 16.55 -4.60 21.90
C ALA A 78 17.93 -4.82 21.28
N ASP A 79 18.30 -6.08 21.05
CA ASP A 79 19.52 -6.44 20.31
C ASP A 79 19.39 -6.18 18.80
N THR A 80 18.17 -6.19 18.27
CA THR A 80 17.89 -6.05 16.84
C THR A 80 16.54 -5.40 16.61
N MET A 81 16.49 -4.54 15.59
CA MET A 81 15.28 -3.85 15.17
C MET A 81 14.97 -4.16 13.71
N ILE A 82 13.71 -4.50 13.46
CA ILE A 82 13.21 -4.75 12.11
C ILE A 82 12.07 -3.77 11.83
N LEU A 83 12.31 -2.81 10.94
CA LEU A 83 11.32 -1.81 10.55
C LEU A 83 10.44 -2.33 9.41
N CYS A 84 9.23 -2.77 9.75
CA CYS A 84 8.24 -3.28 8.79
C CYS A 84 7.30 -2.17 8.28
N THR A 85 7.84 -0.99 7.92
CA THR A 85 7.06 0.23 7.57
C THR A 85 6.65 0.34 6.09
N GLY A 86 6.63 -0.79 5.37
CA GLY A 86 6.21 -0.85 3.97
C GLY A 86 7.24 -0.29 2.96
N PHE A 87 6.77 0.04 1.75
CA PHE A 87 7.62 0.47 0.64
C PHE A 87 7.11 1.73 -0.05
N ARG A 88 8.03 2.58 -0.51
CA ARG A 88 7.71 3.77 -1.33
C ARG A 88 7.75 3.45 -2.83
N GLY A 89 6.76 2.71 -3.32
CA GLY A 89 6.70 2.23 -4.72
C GLY A 89 6.81 3.33 -5.77
N ILE A 90 6.04 4.41 -5.63
CA ILE A 90 6.03 5.52 -6.59
C ILE A 90 7.38 6.23 -6.63
N HIS A 91 7.99 6.44 -5.46
CA HIS A 91 9.34 7.01 -5.38
C HIS A 91 10.36 6.14 -6.12
N LYS A 92 10.28 4.81 -5.98
CA LYS A 92 11.14 3.89 -6.74
C LYS A 92 10.90 3.99 -8.24
N LEU A 93 9.64 3.98 -8.69
CA LEU A 93 9.31 4.11 -10.12
C LEU A 93 9.80 5.44 -10.71
N LYS A 94 9.61 6.55 -9.98
CA LYS A 94 10.08 7.88 -10.38
C LYS A 94 11.55 7.82 -10.77
N HIS A 95 12.40 7.27 -9.90
CA HIS A 95 13.85 7.27 -10.09
C HIS A 95 14.38 6.23 -11.09
N ILE A 96 13.50 5.50 -11.78
CA ILE A 96 13.89 4.70 -12.97
C ILE A 96 14.17 5.62 -14.16
N PHE A 97 13.51 6.79 -14.23
CA PHE A 97 13.64 7.72 -15.34
C PHE A 97 14.75 8.73 -15.08
N GLU A 98 15.62 8.93 -16.07
CA GLU A 98 16.58 10.05 -16.08
C GLU A 98 15.88 11.39 -16.36
N SER A 99 14.81 11.36 -17.16
CA SER A 99 14.06 12.57 -17.55
C SER A 99 13.18 13.07 -16.40
N THR A 100 13.41 14.30 -15.96
CA THR A 100 12.58 14.99 -14.96
C THR A 100 11.12 15.11 -15.39
N ILE A 101 10.86 15.26 -16.69
CA ILE A 101 9.49 15.31 -17.23
C ILE A 101 8.77 13.98 -17.00
N PHE A 102 9.43 12.84 -17.23
CA PHE A 102 8.83 11.53 -16.98
C PHE A 102 8.72 11.20 -15.50
N GLN A 103 9.67 11.67 -14.69
CA GLN A 103 9.57 11.62 -13.24
C GLN A 103 8.31 12.34 -12.74
N ASP A 104 8.02 13.53 -13.27
CA ASP A 104 6.85 14.33 -12.91
C ASP A 104 5.54 13.66 -13.37
N TYR A 105 5.54 13.08 -14.58
CA TYR A 105 4.40 12.31 -15.10
C TYR A 105 4.03 11.11 -14.21
N ILE A 106 5.01 10.35 -13.75
CA ILE A 106 4.80 9.17 -12.89
C ILE A 106 4.45 9.53 -11.45
N SER A 107 5.02 10.64 -10.94
CA SER A 107 4.78 11.08 -9.56
C SER A 107 3.38 11.67 -9.37
N GLY A 108 2.76 12.16 -10.46
CA GLY A 108 1.46 12.80 -10.44
C GLY A 108 1.42 14.12 -9.65
N SER A 109 0.21 14.65 -9.44
CA SER A 109 0.02 15.79 -8.54
C SER A 109 -0.14 15.32 -7.09
N ASN A 110 0.28 16.15 -6.14
CA ASN A 110 0.14 15.88 -4.69
C ASN A 110 -1.32 15.72 -4.21
N ASP A 111 -2.30 15.99 -5.07
CA ASP A 111 -3.75 15.99 -4.77
C ASP A 111 -4.49 14.79 -5.42
N ALA A 112 -3.77 13.94 -6.16
CA ALA A 112 -4.30 12.67 -6.64
C ALA A 112 -4.35 11.66 -5.49
N ALA A 113 -5.50 11.00 -5.28
CA ALA A 113 -5.69 10.09 -4.14
C ALA A 113 -4.71 8.92 -4.15
N VAL A 114 -4.24 8.52 -5.34
CA VAL A 114 -3.08 7.65 -5.54
C VAL A 114 -2.45 8.02 -6.90
N PRO A 115 -1.13 8.28 -6.99
CA PRO A 115 -0.43 8.55 -8.26
C PRO A 115 -0.59 7.46 -9.34
N LEU A 116 -1.11 6.30 -8.95
CA LEU A 116 -1.36 5.15 -9.82
C LEU A 116 -2.49 5.30 -10.83
N TYR A 117 -3.45 6.18 -10.56
CA TYR A 117 -4.59 6.35 -11.46
C TYR A 117 -4.18 7.05 -12.76
N MET A 118 -2.96 7.59 -12.86
CA MET A 118 -2.45 8.27 -14.05
C MET A 118 -1.97 7.34 -15.17
N ILE A 119 -2.10 6.03 -14.98
CA ILE A 119 -1.74 5.02 -15.97
C ILE A 119 -3.04 4.41 -16.54
N PHE A 120 -3.28 4.57 -17.84
CA PHE A 120 -4.45 4.02 -18.53
C PHE A 120 -4.47 2.50 -18.37
N ARG A 121 -5.61 1.96 -17.89
CA ARG A 121 -5.78 0.55 -17.51
C ARG A 121 -4.72 0.03 -16.52
N GLU A 122 -4.11 0.93 -15.76
CA GLU A 122 -2.99 0.64 -14.85
C GLU A 122 -1.79 -0.01 -15.56
N CYS A 123 -1.65 0.23 -16.88
CA CYS A 123 -0.58 -0.32 -17.74
C CYS A 123 0.24 0.72 -18.50
N ILE A 124 -0.39 1.66 -19.21
CA ILE A 124 0.28 2.63 -20.10
C ILE A 124 0.12 4.06 -19.60
N HIS A 125 1.21 4.82 -19.51
CA HIS A 125 1.12 6.25 -19.24
C HIS A 125 0.88 7.02 -20.55
N PRO A 126 -0.18 7.88 -20.65
CA PRO A 126 -0.56 8.52 -21.92
C PRO A 126 0.55 9.37 -22.58
N LYS A 127 1.46 9.92 -21.76
CA LYS A 127 2.52 10.85 -22.20
C LYS A 127 3.93 10.24 -22.23
N ILE A 128 4.11 8.99 -21.78
CA ILE A 128 5.42 8.34 -21.82
C ILE A 128 5.38 7.29 -22.94
N PRO A 129 6.04 7.54 -24.08
CA PRO A 129 6.02 6.60 -25.19
C PRO A 129 6.77 5.31 -24.84
N ASN A 130 6.34 4.19 -25.44
CA ASN A 130 7.02 2.90 -25.37
C ASN A 130 7.27 2.35 -23.95
N LEU A 131 6.40 2.70 -23.00
CA LEU A 131 6.46 2.23 -21.62
C LEU A 131 5.16 1.52 -21.24
N ALA A 132 5.31 0.32 -20.68
CA ALA A 132 4.25 -0.36 -19.96
C ALA A 132 4.73 -0.72 -18.54
N VAL A 133 3.89 -0.48 -17.54
CA VAL A 133 4.12 -0.86 -16.14
C VAL A 133 3.12 -1.94 -15.77
N ILE A 134 3.59 -3.10 -15.33
CA ILE A 134 2.74 -4.23 -14.94
C ILE A 134 3.08 -4.64 -13.51
N GLY A 135 2.06 -4.95 -12.72
CA GLY A 135 2.23 -5.47 -11.35
C GLY A 135 2.48 -4.40 -10.30
N PHE A 136 2.29 -3.12 -10.63
CA PHE A 136 2.39 -2.05 -9.64
C PHE A 136 1.10 -1.86 -8.82
N SER A 137 -0.07 -2.01 -9.46
CA SER A 137 -1.34 -2.00 -8.74
C SER A 137 -1.49 -3.30 -7.93
N GLU A 138 -1.82 -3.19 -6.65
CA GLU A 138 -2.10 -4.35 -5.80
C GLU A 138 -3.60 -4.66 -5.72
N SER A 139 -3.92 -5.95 -5.77
CA SER A 139 -5.24 -6.52 -5.53
C SER A 139 -5.11 -7.92 -4.91
N LEU A 140 -6.21 -8.44 -4.37
CA LEU A 140 -6.34 -9.83 -3.91
C LEU A 140 -6.06 -10.88 -5.00
N SER A 141 -5.93 -10.46 -6.25
CA SER A 141 -5.77 -11.31 -7.44
C SER A 141 -4.59 -10.85 -8.32
N ASN A 142 -3.52 -10.34 -7.71
CA ASN A 142 -2.32 -9.82 -8.38
C ASN A 142 -1.79 -10.69 -9.53
N LEU A 143 -1.79 -12.01 -9.36
CA LEU A 143 -1.33 -12.93 -10.41
C LEU A 143 -2.23 -12.84 -11.65
N TYR A 144 -3.54 -12.98 -11.46
CA TYR A 144 -4.52 -12.94 -12.55
C TYR A 144 -4.58 -11.57 -13.22
N THR A 145 -4.52 -10.49 -12.43
CA THR A 145 -4.53 -9.13 -12.98
C THR A 145 -3.26 -8.86 -13.79
N SER A 146 -2.10 -9.32 -13.33
CA SER A 146 -0.84 -9.21 -14.07
C SER A 146 -0.83 -10.06 -15.35
N GLU A 147 -1.41 -11.26 -15.32
CA GLU A 147 -1.55 -12.12 -16.50
C GLU A 147 -2.38 -11.44 -17.60
N ILE A 148 -3.57 -10.97 -17.26
CA ILE A 148 -4.48 -10.32 -18.22
C ILE A 148 -3.85 -9.03 -18.76
N ARG A 149 -3.20 -8.23 -17.92
CA ARG A 149 -2.48 -7.02 -18.36
C ARG A 149 -1.32 -7.35 -19.31
N SER A 150 -0.56 -8.41 -19.01
CA SER A 150 0.53 -8.86 -19.89
C SER A 150 0.03 -9.29 -21.26
N ARG A 151 -1.10 -10.02 -21.31
CA ARG A 151 -1.76 -10.39 -22.57
C ARG A 151 -2.24 -9.17 -23.33
N TRP A 152 -2.88 -8.22 -22.64
CA TRP A 152 -3.36 -6.98 -23.25
C TRP A 152 -2.21 -6.14 -23.84
N VAL A 153 -1.09 -6.01 -23.12
CA VAL A 153 0.12 -5.33 -23.63
C VAL A 153 0.74 -6.10 -24.79
N ALA A 154 0.79 -7.43 -24.77
CA ALA A 154 1.30 -8.22 -25.87
C ALA A 154 0.51 -8.01 -27.18
N GLU A 155 -0.82 -8.00 -27.09
CA GLU A 155 -1.71 -7.71 -28.22
C GLU A 155 -1.57 -6.27 -28.73
N LEU A 156 -1.33 -5.30 -27.82
CA LEU A 156 -1.01 -3.92 -28.19
C LEU A 156 0.31 -3.84 -28.98
N LEU A 157 1.35 -4.51 -28.49
CA LEU A 157 2.67 -4.55 -29.14
C LEU A 157 2.64 -5.30 -30.48
N HIS A 158 1.78 -6.31 -30.61
CA HIS A 158 1.52 -6.99 -31.89
C HIS A 158 0.80 -6.07 -32.89
N GLY A 159 0.10 -5.05 -32.41
CA GLY A 159 -0.70 -4.14 -33.24
C GLY A 159 -2.12 -4.63 -33.52
N THR A 160 -2.61 -5.62 -32.75
CA THR A 160 -4.00 -6.12 -32.84
C THR A 160 -5.01 -5.00 -32.61
N PHE A 161 -4.67 -4.03 -31.77
CA PHE A 161 -5.43 -2.81 -31.57
C PHE A 161 -4.49 -1.61 -31.36
N LYS A 162 -5.05 -0.40 -31.40
CA LYS A 162 -4.34 0.84 -31.11
C LYS A 162 -4.87 1.46 -29.83
N LEU A 163 -4.00 2.18 -29.13
CA LEU A 163 -4.43 3.02 -28.02
C LEU A 163 -5.34 4.15 -28.53
N PRO A 164 -6.31 4.58 -27.72
CA PRO A 164 -7.07 5.80 -28.02
C PRO A 164 -6.16 7.03 -27.93
N SER A 165 -6.69 8.21 -28.26
CA SER A 165 -5.94 9.45 -28.17
C SER A 165 -5.51 9.75 -26.72
N VAL A 166 -4.46 10.56 -26.55
CA VAL A 166 -4.00 10.99 -25.23
C VAL A 166 -5.13 11.63 -24.44
N GLN A 167 -5.95 12.47 -25.07
CA GLN A 167 -7.08 13.13 -24.41
C GLN A 167 -8.19 12.16 -23.99
N GLU A 168 -8.36 11.04 -24.69
CA GLU A 168 -9.32 10.00 -24.30
C GLU A 168 -8.79 9.19 -23.11
N MET A 169 -7.51 8.82 -23.13
CA MET A 169 -6.88 8.12 -22.00
C MET A 169 -6.91 8.98 -20.73
N GLU A 170 -6.59 10.26 -20.82
CA GLU A 170 -6.63 11.19 -19.68
C GLU A 170 -8.06 11.37 -19.12
N ARG A 171 -9.08 11.38 -19.98
CA ARG A 171 -10.49 11.43 -19.54
C ARG A 171 -10.92 10.17 -18.80
N ASP A 172 -10.53 9.00 -19.31
CA ASP A 172 -10.82 7.70 -18.68
C ASP A 172 -10.17 7.60 -17.29
N ILE A 173 -8.89 7.98 -17.22
CA ILE A 173 -8.12 8.11 -15.97
C ILE A 173 -8.86 8.99 -14.96
N ALA A 174 -9.29 10.19 -15.36
CA ALA A 174 -9.97 11.13 -14.48
C ALA A 174 -11.34 10.60 -14.02
N ALA A 175 -12.07 9.90 -14.88
CA ALA A 175 -13.33 9.26 -14.52
C ALA A 175 -13.12 8.15 -13.47
N TRP A 176 -12.03 7.38 -13.61
CA TRP A 176 -11.68 6.31 -12.67
C TRP A 176 -11.22 6.84 -11.31
N ASP A 177 -10.40 7.89 -11.27
CA ASP A 177 -9.98 8.55 -10.02
C ASP A 177 -11.19 9.08 -9.23
N ASN A 178 -12.15 9.71 -9.93
CA ASN A 178 -13.40 10.18 -9.32
C ASN A 178 -14.28 9.03 -8.80
N PHE A 179 -14.27 7.88 -9.45
CA PHE A 179 -15.01 6.70 -8.98
C PHE A 179 -14.38 6.12 -7.72
N LYS A 180 -13.04 6.06 -7.67
CA LYS A 180 -12.28 5.49 -6.53
C LYS A 180 -12.24 6.38 -5.29
N LYS A 181 -12.44 7.69 -5.45
CA LYS A 181 -12.56 8.66 -4.35
C LYS A 181 -13.94 8.66 -3.66
N LYS A 182 -14.94 7.98 -4.24
CA LYS A 182 -16.28 7.80 -3.66
C LYS A 182 -16.35 6.55 -2.79
#